data_AF-A0A937MR37-F1
#
_entry.id   AF-A0A937MR37-F1
#
_cell.length_a   1.000
_cell.length_b   1.000
_cell.length_c   1.000
_cell.angle_alpha   90.00
_cell.angle_beta   90.00
_cell.angle_gamma   90.00
#
_symmetry.space_group_name_H-M   'P 1'
#
loop_
_entity.id
_entity.type
_entity.pdbx_description
1 polymer ?
#
loop_
_entity_poly.entity_id
_entity_poly.type
_entity_poly.pdbx_seq_one_letter_code
_entity_poly.pdbx_strand_id
1 'polypeptide(L)'
;YHTAPPYDVLQTSTMCFLELQAIRRFARFWDITVNNGRFPHSAPLIWKNQPSVFGAFMHWTDWLYEETHATAGFTPGRLGRLLSRFLTEELGLNASDVSRAIEQDLDAPAAGTNGMERQTRRKE
;
A
#
# COMPACT_ATOMS: atom_id res chain seq x y z
N TYR A 1 -14.24 -1.55 22.12
CA TYR A 1 -13.44 -0.35 21.89
C TYR A 1 -12.21 -0.40 22.77
N HIS A 2 -11.06 0.13 22.31
CA HIS A 2 -9.86 0.28 23.13
C HIS A 2 -10.11 1.30 24.25
N THR A 3 -9.55 1.10 25.43
CA THR A 3 -9.81 1.93 26.62
C THR A 3 -8.93 3.19 26.70
N ALA A 4 -7.79 3.20 26.01
CA ALA A 4 -6.94 4.39 25.86
C ALA A 4 -7.14 5.05 24.49
N PRO A 5 -7.19 6.38 24.40
CA PRO A 5 -7.30 7.09 23.12
C PRO A 5 -6.05 6.91 22.25
N PRO A 6 -6.18 6.86 20.91
CA PRO A 6 -7.42 6.93 20.12
C PRO A 6 -8.28 5.66 20.26
N TYR A 7 -9.61 5.83 20.38
CA TYR A 7 -10.56 4.75 20.65
C TYR A 7 -10.73 3.82 19.45
N ASP A 8 -9.81 2.89 19.28
CA ASP A 8 -9.90 1.92 18.19
C ASP A 8 -11.10 0.99 18.35
N VAL A 9 -11.85 0.82 17.25
CA VAL A 9 -12.87 -0.22 17.13
C VAL A 9 -12.15 -1.57 17.11
N LEU A 10 -12.38 -2.37 18.15
CA LEU A 10 -11.76 -3.69 18.29
C LEU A 10 -12.52 -4.75 17.49
N GLN A 11 -13.84 -4.68 17.45
CA GLN A 11 -14.71 -5.59 16.70
C GLN A 11 -16.08 -4.93 16.54
N THR A 12 -16.81 -5.32 15.51
CA THR A 12 -18.22 -4.96 15.33
C THR A 12 -19.06 -6.24 15.36
N SER A 13 -20.39 -6.12 15.39
CA SER A 13 -21.29 -7.28 15.30
C SER A 13 -21.17 -8.05 13.98
N THR A 14 -20.52 -7.47 12.97
CA THR A 14 -20.41 -8.01 11.60
C THR A 14 -18.97 -8.33 11.21
N MET A 15 -17.97 -7.87 11.96
CA MET A 15 -16.55 -8.14 11.68
C MET A 15 -15.78 -8.45 12.96
N CYS A 16 -15.02 -9.53 12.93
CA CYS A 16 -14.12 -9.92 14.01
C CYS A 16 -12.88 -9.02 14.06
N PHE A 17 -12.14 -9.12 15.16
CA PHE A 17 -10.92 -8.34 15.39
C PHE A 17 -9.86 -8.55 14.30
N LEU A 18 -9.69 -9.77 13.81
CA LEU A 18 -8.70 -10.10 12.78
C LEU A 18 -9.03 -9.43 11.44
N GLU A 19 -10.30 -9.41 11.05
CA GLU A 19 -10.77 -8.73 9.83
C GLU A 19 -10.54 -7.23 9.91
N LEU A 20 -10.84 -6.61 11.06
CA LEU A 20 -10.58 -5.18 11.26
C LEU A 20 -9.09 -4.86 11.28
N GLN A 21 -8.23 -5.77 11.75
CA GLN A 21 -6.79 -5.59 11.63
C GLN A 21 -6.33 -5.69 10.17
N ALA A 22 -6.83 -6.66 9.40
CA ALA A 22 -6.53 -6.80 7.98
C ALA A 22 -6.92 -5.54 7.20
N ILE A 23 -8.12 -5.01 7.44
CA ILE A 23 -8.59 -3.76 6.82
C ILE A 23 -7.71 -2.57 7.21
N ARG A 24 -7.25 -2.48 8.47
CA ARG A 24 -6.31 -1.42 8.88
C ARG A 24 -4.96 -1.54 8.18
N ARG A 25 -4.42 -2.75 8.03
CA ARG A 25 -3.19 -2.99 7.26
C ARG A 25 -3.37 -2.60 5.80
N PHE A 26 -4.47 -3.03 5.20
CA PHE A 26 -4.85 -2.67 3.84
C PHE A 26 -4.84 -1.15 3.64
N ALA A 27 -5.56 -0.41 4.50
CA ALA A 27 -5.67 1.04 4.38
C ALA A 27 -4.30 1.72 4.50
N ARG A 28 -3.44 1.21 5.41
CA ARG A 28 -2.09 1.74 5.58
C ARG A 28 -1.21 1.50 4.36
N PHE A 29 -1.26 0.31 3.78
CA PHE A 29 -0.47 -0.01 2.59
C PHE A 29 -0.99 0.69 1.34
N TRP A 30 -2.31 0.87 1.23
CA TRP A 30 -2.92 1.67 0.18
C TRP A 30 -2.41 3.12 0.21
N ASP A 31 -2.32 3.70 1.41
CA ASP A 31 -1.85 5.07 1.57
C ASP A 31 -0.39 5.26 1.09
N ILE A 32 0.51 4.36 1.50
CA ILE A 32 1.94 4.47 1.15
C ILE A 32 2.25 4.12 -0.32
N THR A 33 1.37 3.38 -0.99
CA THR A 33 1.58 2.92 -2.38
C THR A 33 0.83 3.76 -3.39
N VAL A 34 -0.47 3.93 -3.19
CA VAL A 34 -1.40 4.55 -4.14
C VAL A 34 -1.62 6.02 -3.80
N ASN A 35 -2.05 6.35 -2.59
CA ASN A 35 -2.41 7.74 -2.26
C ASN A 35 -1.21 8.69 -2.29
N ASN A 36 -0.06 8.23 -1.79
CA ASN A 36 1.17 9.00 -1.85
C ASN A 36 1.73 9.13 -3.28
N GLY A 37 1.07 8.53 -4.28
CA GLY A 37 1.42 8.62 -5.69
C GLY A 37 2.83 8.09 -5.97
N ARG A 38 3.33 7.17 -5.13
CA ARG A 38 4.72 6.73 -5.14
C ARG A 38 4.97 5.63 -6.16
N PHE A 39 3.96 4.82 -6.45
CA PHE A 39 4.05 3.69 -7.38
C PHE A 39 2.96 3.71 -8.46
N PRO A 40 2.85 4.79 -9.27
CA PRO A 40 1.82 4.90 -10.29
C PRO A 40 1.92 3.85 -11.41
N HIS A 41 3.11 3.32 -11.70
CA HIS A 41 3.31 2.35 -12.77
C HIS A 41 3.25 0.90 -12.26
N SER A 42 3.85 0.63 -11.11
CA SER A 42 3.95 -0.73 -10.57
C SER A 42 2.77 -1.15 -9.70
N ALA A 43 2.14 -0.27 -8.91
CA ALA A 43 1.00 -0.65 -8.07
C ALA A 43 -0.19 -1.17 -8.90
N PRO A 44 -0.57 -0.57 -10.05
CA PRO A 44 -1.66 -1.11 -10.86
C PRO A 44 -1.44 -2.52 -11.40
N LEU A 45 -0.20 -2.99 -11.48
CA LEU A 45 0.11 -4.35 -11.91
C LEU A 45 -0.44 -5.41 -10.93
N ILE A 46 -0.66 -5.05 -9.66
CA ILE A 46 -1.29 -5.93 -8.66
C ILE A 46 -2.69 -6.36 -9.11
N TRP A 47 -3.48 -5.44 -9.66
CA TRP A 47 -4.89 -5.68 -9.98
C TRP A 47 -5.25 -5.68 -11.47
N LYS A 48 -4.27 -5.42 -12.36
CA LYS A 48 -4.51 -5.28 -13.81
C LYS A 48 -5.27 -6.46 -14.44
N ASN A 49 -5.00 -7.68 -13.99
CA ASN A 49 -5.60 -8.91 -14.53
C ASN A 49 -6.48 -9.63 -13.49
N GLN A 50 -6.94 -8.92 -12.46
CA GLN A 50 -7.69 -9.49 -11.36
C GLN A 50 -9.17 -9.07 -11.42
N PRO A 51 -10.10 -9.92 -10.97
CA PRO A 51 -11.53 -9.62 -11.01
C PRO A 51 -11.95 -8.50 -10.04
N SER A 52 -11.12 -8.21 -9.03
CA SER A 52 -11.38 -7.19 -8.02
C SER A 52 -10.09 -6.51 -7.59
N VAL A 53 -10.08 -5.18 -7.66
CA VAL A 53 -8.97 -4.35 -7.14
C VAL A 53 -8.79 -4.57 -5.64
N PHE A 54 -9.90 -4.59 -4.89
CA PHE A 54 -9.86 -4.81 -3.45
C PHE A 54 -9.29 -6.18 -3.10
N GLY A 55 -9.77 -7.25 -3.75
CA GLY A 55 -9.31 -8.61 -3.49
C GLY A 55 -7.83 -8.79 -3.83
N ALA A 56 -7.40 -8.27 -4.98
CA ALA A 56 -6.00 -8.32 -5.40
C ALA A 56 -5.08 -7.57 -4.43
N PHE A 57 -5.49 -6.37 -4.00
CA PHE A 57 -4.69 -5.58 -3.07
C PHE A 57 -4.72 -6.12 -1.64
N MET A 58 -5.81 -6.76 -1.22
CA MET A 58 -5.87 -7.48 0.05
C MET A 58 -4.91 -8.67 0.07
N HIS A 59 -4.89 -9.46 -1.00
CA HIS A 59 -3.92 -10.55 -1.16
C HIS A 59 -2.47 -10.03 -1.05
N TRP A 60 -2.16 -8.94 -1.73
CA TRP A 60 -0.85 -8.30 -1.61
C TRP A 60 -0.55 -7.78 -0.20
N THR A 61 -1.55 -7.20 0.47
CA THR A 61 -1.44 -6.69 1.85
C THR A 61 -1.08 -7.80 2.83
N ASP A 62 -1.77 -8.95 2.73
CA ASP A 62 -1.52 -10.09 3.60
C ASP A 62 -0.13 -10.68 3.33
N TRP A 63 0.23 -10.91 2.05
CA TRP A 63 1.57 -11.35 1.67
C TRP A 63 2.68 -10.43 2.20
N LEU A 64 2.50 -9.11 2.05
CA LEU A 64 3.48 -8.12 2.50
C LEU A 64 3.65 -8.15 4.02
N TYR A 65 2.56 -8.36 4.76
CA TYR A 65 2.59 -8.45 6.21
C TYR A 65 3.18 -9.76 6.71
N GLU A 66 2.93 -10.88 6.02
CA GLU A 66 3.57 -12.16 6.31
C GLU A 66 5.08 -12.08 6.12
N GLU A 67 5.55 -11.42 5.06
CA GLU A 67 6.98 -11.29 4.76
C GLU A 67 7.72 -10.33 5.72
N THR A 68 7.03 -9.32 6.26
CA THR A 68 7.70 -8.20 6.95
C THR A 68 7.33 -8.04 8.42
N HIS A 69 6.18 -8.57 8.82
CA HIS A 69 5.54 -8.37 10.12
C HIS A 69 5.47 -6.90 10.56
N ALA A 70 5.50 -5.97 9.59
CA ALA A 70 5.58 -4.54 9.83
C ALA A 70 4.55 -3.77 8.99
N THR A 71 3.99 -2.71 9.57
CA THR A 71 3.02 -1.82 8.90
C THR A 71 3.59 -0.42 8.64
N ALA A 72 4.83 -0.17 9.06
CA ALA A 72 5.52 1.11 8.96
C ALA A 72 7.03 0.91 8.74
N GLY A 73 7.76 1.99 8.42
CA GLY A 73 9.21 1.96 8.25
C GLY A 73 9.67 1.44 6.88
N PHE A 74 8.80 1.46 5.87
CA PHE A 74 9.15 1.09 4.51
C PHE A 74 9.82 2.26 3.79
N THR A 75 11.09 2.08 3.41
CA THR A 75 11.73 2.97 2.44
C THR A 75 11.20 2.66 1.04
N PRO A 76 11.17 3.64 0.11
CA PRO A 76 10.71 3.40 -1.25
C PRO A 76 11.44 2.25 -1.94
N GLY A 77 12.77 2.17 -1.80
CA GLY A 77 13.54 1.07 -2.38
C GLY A 77 13.22 -0.30 -1.78
N ARG A 78 12.94 -0.38 -0.46
CA ARG A 78 12.51 -1.64 0.16
C ARG A 78 11.13 -2.06 -0.35
N LEU A 79 10.19 -1.12 -0.41
CA LEU A 79 8.83 -1.37 -0.87
C LEU A 79 8.80 -1.77 -2.34
N GLY A 80 9.59 -1.13 -3.20
CA GLY A 80 9.74 -1.50 -4.61
C GLY A 80 10.29 -2.91 -4.81
N ARG A 81 11.28 -3.33 -4.01
CA ARG A 81 11.78 -4.72 -4.06
C ARG A 81 10.73 -5.74 -3.64
N LEU A 82 9.98 -5.47 -2.57
CA LEU A 82 8.91 -6.35 -2.10
C LEU A 82 7.77 -6.44 -3.13
N LEU A 83 7.40 -5.30 -3.73
CA LEU A 83 6.40 -5.26 -4.79
C LEU A 83 6.86 -6.03 -6.03
N SER A 84 8.12 -5.84 -6.46
CA SER A 84 8.69 -6.60 -7.58
C SER A 84 8.62 -8.11 -7.32
N ARG A 85 9.06 -8.54 -6.13
CA ARG A 85 9.04 -9.94 -5.71
C ARG A 85 7.63 -10.53 -5.77
N PHE A 86 6.63 -9.85 -5.20
CA PHE A 86 5.25 -10.31 -5.27
C PHE A 86 4.74 -10.44 -6.71
N LEU A 87 5.01 -9.44 -7.54
CA LEU A 87 4.56 -9.44 -8.93
C LEU A 87 5.18 -10.58 -9.75
N THR A 88 6.43 -10.95 -9.47
CA THR A 88 7.13 -12.04 -10.18
C THR A 88 6.87 -13.41 -9.59
N GLU A 89 6.86 -13.55 -8.26
CA GLU A 89 6.77 -14.85 -7.58
C GLU A 89 5.31 -15.29 -7.40
N GLU A 90 4.43 -14.40 -6.95
CA GLU A 90 3.02 -14.74 -6.67
C GLU A 90 2.14 -14.57 -7.92
N LEU A 91 2.36 -13.51 -8.70
CA LEU A 91 1.56 -13.22 -9.90
C LEU A 91 2.18 -13.73 -11.20
N GLY A 92 3.43 -14.23 -11.17
CA GLY A 92 4.09 -14.81 -12.34
C GLY A 92 4.32 -13.82 -13.48
N LEU A 93 4.35 -12.51 -13.21
CA LEU A 93 4.57 -11.49 -14.22
C LEU A 93 6.02 -11.51 -14.72
N ASN A 94 6.23 -11.02 -15.94
CA ASN A 94 7.56 -10.93 -16.53
C ASN A 94 8.46 -9.98 -15.71
N ALA A 95 9.58 -10.51 -15.24
CA ALA A 95 10.50 -9.77 -14.37
C ALA A 95 11.06 -8.49 -15.02
N SER A 96 11.30 -8.49 -16.34
CA SER A 96 11.80 -7.30 -17.05
C SER A 96 10.76 -6.18 -17.09
N ASP A 97 9.49 -6.52 -17.31
CA ASP A 97 8.40 -5.55 -17.31
C ASP A 97 8.15 -4.97 -15.91
N VAL A 98 8.19 -5.83 -14.89
CA VAL A 98 8.03 -5.43 -13.49
C VAL A 98 9.17 -4.52 -13.05
N SER A 99 10.42 -4.91 -13.29
CA SER A 99 11.60 -4.11 -12.92
C SER A 99 11.55 -2.73 -13.58
N ARG A 100 11.21 -2.66 -14.87
CA ARG A 100 11.05 -1.38 -15.58
C ARG A 100 9.99 -0.48 -14.94
N ALA A 101 8.84 -1.05 -14.54
CA ALA A 101 7.80 -0.27 -13.88
C ALA A 101 8.25 0.25 -12.51
N ILE A 102 8.99 -0.56 -11.75
CA ILE A 102 9.53 -0.17 -10.44
C ILE A 102 10.61 0.90 -10.58
N GLU A 103 11.51 0.77 -11.56
CA GLU A 103 12.55 1.77 -11.84
C GLU A 103 11.92 3.12 -12.21
N GLN A 104 10.90 3.13 -13.07
CA GLN A 104 10.16 4.34 -13.42
C GLN A 104 9.54 5.04 -12.20
N ASP A 105 8.99 4.25 -11.26
CA ASP A 105 8.41 4.78 -10.02
C ASP A 105 9.47 5.32 -9.04
N LEU A 106 10.65 4.71 -9.01
CA LEU A 106 11.74 5.12 -8.10
C LEU A 106 12.53 6.32 -8.63
N ASP A 107 12.66 6.44 -9.95
CA ASP A 107 13.32 7.56 -10.64
C ASP A 107 12.43 8.80 -10.71
N ALA A 108 11.11 8.61 -10.66
CA ALA A 108 10.17 9.73 -10.60
C ALA A 108 10.40 10.55 -9.31
N PRO A 109 10.55 11.89 -9.42
CA PRO A 109 10.60 12.73 -8.24
C PRO A 109 9.30 12.55 -7.46
N ALA A 110 9.40 12.45 -6.13
CA ALA A 110 8.24 12.27 -5.27
C ALA A 110 7.18 13.33 -5.63
N ALA A 111 6.06 12.92 -6.23
CA ALA A 111 5.00 13.84 -6.67
C ALA A 111 4.34 14.62 -5.49
N GLY A 112 4.81 14.41 -4.26
CA GLY A 112 4.26 14.92 -3.01
C GLY A 112 4.81 16.26 -2.50
N THR A 113 5.77 16.93 -3.15
CA THR A 113 6.20 18.27 -2.68
C THR A 113 5.21 19.39 -2.99
N ASN A 114 4.18 19.16 -3.81
CA ASN A 114 3.15 20.17 -4.14
C ASN A 114 1.83 20.03 -3.34
N GLY A 115 1.68 19.00 -2.50
CA GLY A 115 0.44 18.73 -1.76
C GLY A 115 0.31 19.47 -0.42
N MET A 116 1.43 19.91 0.17
CA MET A 116 1.46 20.50 1.51
C MET A 116 1.21 22.01 1.55
N GLU A 117 1.23 22.70 0.40
CA GLU A 117 0.98 24.15 0.30
C GLU A 117 -0.51 24.54 0.25
N ARG A 118 -1.46 23.60 0.16
CA ARG A 118 -2.89 23.92 0.05
C ARG A 118 -3.64 24.05 1.39
N GLN A 119 -2.99 23.85 2.53
CA GLN A 119 -3.62 23.97 3.86
C GLN A 119 -3.12 25.13 4.72
N THR A 120 -2.09 25.88 4.30
CA THR A 120 -1.53 27.01 5.09
C THR A 120 -2.02 28.40 4.66
N ARG A 121 -2.85 28.53 3.61
CA ARG A 121 -3.53 29.80 3.24
C ARG A 121 -5.04 29.73 3.47
N ARG A 122 -5.48 29.65 4.71
CA ARG A 122 -6.87 29.97 5.10
C ARG A 122 -6.96 30.42 6.56
N LYS A 123 -6.08 31.33 6.98
CA LYS A 123 -6.24 32.20 8.15
C LYS A 123 -5.47 33.49 7.93
N GLU A 124 -6.04 34.37 7.11
CA GLU A 124 -5.87 35.82 7.21
C GLU A 124 -7.26 36.44 7.14
#